data_AF-A0A419E3J0-F1
#
_entry.id   AF-A0A419E3J0-F1
#
_cell.length_a   1.000
_cell.length_b   1.000
_cell.length_c   1.000
_cell.angle_alpha   90.00
_cell.angle_beta   90.00
_cell.angle_gamma   90.00
#
_symmetry.space_group_name_H-M   'P 1'
#
loop_
_entity.id
_entity.type
_entity.pdbx_description
1 polymer ?
#
loop_
_entity_poly.entity_id
_entity_poly.type
_entity_poly.pdbx_seq_one_letter_code
_entity_poly.pdbx_strand_id
1 'polypeptide(L)' 'MTLIERLCRSLAFHLIESELTLSHAEGEIEDWRQKCDDARKLIAEAGFDIDELYPILDRPTSNDPS' A
#
# COMPACT_ATOMS: atom_id res chain seq x y z
N MET A 1 -13.79 -4.41 16.11
CA MET A 1 -12.47 -4.25 15.47
C MET A 1 -11.46 -5.13 16.21
N THR A 2 -10.86 -6.11 15.53
CA THR A 2 -9.92 -7.08 16.15
C THR A 2 -8.48 -6.54 16.18
N LEU A 3 -7.58 -7.19 16.91
CA LEU A 3 -6.15 -6.84 16.87
C LEU A 3 -5.58 -6.98 15.45
N ILE A 4 -5.95 -8.06 14.75
CA ILE A 4 -5.50 -8.32 13.38
C ILE A 4 -5.95 -7.19 12.45
N GLU A 5 -7.22 -6.77 12.53
CA GLU A 5 -7.71 -5.65 11.71
C GLU A 5 -6.94 -4.35 11.98
N ARG A 6 -6.60 -4.05 13.23
CA ARG A 6 -5.78 -2.87 13.58
C ARG A 6 -4.38 -2.94 13.00
N LEU A 7 -3.76 -4.12 13.04
CA LEU A 7 -2.44 -4.35 12.46
C LEU A 7 -2.49 -4.20 10.94
N CYS A 8 -3.50 -4.76 10.28
CA CYS A 8 -3.70 -4.63 8.83
C CYS A 8 -3.95 -3.17 8.42
N ARG A 9 -4.70 -2.38 9.19
CA ARG A 9 -4.88 -0.93 8.94
C ARG A 9 -3.57 -0.15 9.06
N SER A 10 -2.76 -0.47 10.08
CA SER A 10 -1.45 0.16 10.26
C SER A 10 -0.49 -0.19 9.12
N LEU A 11 -0.50 -1.45 8.68
CA LEU A 11 0.31 -1.92 7.56
C LEU A 11 -0.15 -1.28 6.25
N ALA A 12 -1.46 -1.20 6.01
CA ALA A 12 -2.04 -0.53 4.84
C ALA A 12 -1.61 0.93 4.76
N PHE A 13 -1.66 1.68 5.88
CA PHE A 13 -1.19 3.07 5.93
C PHE A 13 0.27 3.20 5.47
N HIS A 14 1.19 2.42 6.05
CA HIS A 14 2.61 2.50 5.69
C HIS A 14 2.90 2.04 4.26
N LEU A 15 2.13 1.08 3.76
CA LEU A 15 2.21 0.64 2.38
C LEU A 15 1.88 1.80 1.45
N ILE A 16 0.74 2.46 1.66
CA ILE A 16 0.30 3.58 0.84
C ILE A 16 1.30 4.75 0.92
N GLU A 17 1.77 5.09 2.12
CA GLU A 17 2.79 6.12 2.31
C GLU A 17 4.07 5.80 1.53
N SER A 18 4.51 4.54 1.55
CA SER A 18 5.69 4.08 0.82
C SER A 18 5.48 4.18 -0.70
N GLU A 19 4.33 3.77 -1.21
CA GLU A 19 4.01 3.87 -2.65
C GLU A 19 3.97 5.31 -3.15
N LEU A 20 3.33 6.20 -2.38
CA LEU A 20 3.32 7.63 -2.70
C LEU A 20 4.73 8.20 -2.66
N THR A 21 5.55 7.83 -1.68
CA THR A 21 6.94 8.27 -1.59
C THR A 21 7.75 7.78 -2.80
N LEU A 22 7.60 6.50 -3.18
CA LEU A 22 8.29 5.93 -4.34
C LEU A 22 7.87 6.58 -5.66
N SER A 23 6.59 6.95 -5.81
CA SER A 23 6.11 7.63 -7.02
C SER A 23 6.73 9.02 -7.23
N HIS A 24 7.23 9.66 -6.16
CA HIS A 24 7.85 10.98 -6.21
C HIS A 24 9.38 10.95 -6.04
N ALA A 25 9.96 9.80 -5.70
CA ALA A 25 11.40 9.67 -5.50
C ALA A 25 12.11 9.47 -6.85
N GLU A 26 13.12 10.30 -7.13
CA GLU A 26 14.00 10.12 -8.29
C GLU A 26 15.06 9.04 -7.99
N GLY A 27 15.06 7.94 -8.74
CA GLY A 27 16.06 6.85 -8.65
C GLY A 27 15.47 5.44 -8.67
N GLU A 28 16.30 4.44 -9.01
CA GLU A 28 15.93 3.02 -8.94
C GLU A 28 15.90 2.56 -7.47
N ILE A 29 14.69 2.43 -6.92
CA ILE A 29 14.45 1.97 -5.54
C ILE A 29 13.80 0.57 -5.60
N GLU A 30 14.53 -0.41 -6.14
CA GLU A 30 14.05 -1.78 -6.37
C GLU A 30 13.56 -2.47 -5.07
N ASP A 31 14.27 -2.29 -3.95
CA ASP A 31 13.97 -2.96 -2.66
C ASP A 31 12.61 -2.60 -2.05
N TRP A 32 12.08 -1.42 -2.36
CA TRP A 32 10.88 -0.93 -1.69
C TRP A 32 9.59 -1.36 -2.40
N ARG A 33 9.64 -1.58 -3.72
CA ARG A 33 8.51 -2.17 -4.47
C ARG A 33 8.20 -3.56 -3.94
N GLN A 34 9.22 -4.40 -3.75
CA GLN A 34 9.05 -5.74 -3.20
C GLN A 34 8.43 -5.73 -1.79
N LYS A 35 8.84 -4.79 -0.94
CA LYS A 35 8.24 -4.63 0.40
C LYS A 35 6.77 -4.22 0.36
N CYS A 36 6.38 -3.38 -0.59
CA CYS A 36 4.97 -3.02 -0.81
C CYS A 36 4.17 -4.25 -1.27
N ASP A 37 4.71 -5.06 -2.19
CA ASP A 37 4.05 -6.28 -2.64
C ASP A 37 3.89 -7.32 -1.51
N ASP A 38 4.90 -7.47 -0.66
CA ASP A 38 4.84 -8.38 0.49
C ASP A 38 3.79 -7.92 1.52
N ALA A 39 3.70 -6.61 1.77
CA ALA A 39 2.69 -6.04 2.65
C ALA A 39 1.26 -6.21 2.09
N ARG A 40 1.07 -6.08 0.76
CA ARG A 40 -0.21 -6.35 0.09
C ARG A 40 -0.64 -7.80 0.29
N LYS A 41 0.28 -8.76 0.12
CA LYS A 41 0.01 -10.19 0.33
C LYS A 41 -0.40 -10.49 1.77
N LEU A 42 0.31 -9.96 2.76
CA LEU A 42 -0.01 -10.19 4.17
C LEU A 42 -1.40 -9.67 4.56
N ILE A 43 -1.82 -8.52 4.03
CA ILE A 43 -3.17 -7.97 4.25
C ILE A 43 -4.23 -8.89 3.62
N ALA A 44 -3.99 -9.36 2.40
CA ALA A 44 -4.90 -10.27 1.70
C ALA A 44 -4.99 -11.64 2.38
N GLU A 45 -3.88 -12.21 2.85
CA GLU A 45 -3.82 -13.48 3.61
C GLU A 45 -4.60 -13.39 4.92
N ALA A 46 -4.64 -12.21 5.55
CA ALA A 46 -5.46 -11.95 6.73
C ALA A 46 -6.95 -11.77 6.43
N GLY A 47 -7.35 -11.81 5.14
CA GLY A 47 -8.73 -11.74 4.68
C GLY A 47 -9.28 -10.31 4.56
N PHE A 48 -8.41 -9.31 4.43
CA PHE A 48 -8.81 -7.91 4.28
C PHE A 48 -8.51 -7.38 2.87
N ASP A 49 -9.37 -6.48 2.40
CA ASP A 49 -9.11 -5.66 1.22
C ASP A 49 -8.42 -4.35 1.64
N ILE A 50 -7.26 -4.07 1.05
CA ILE A 50 -6.50 -2.86 1.34
C ILE A 50 -7.27 -1.58 1.00
N ASP A 51 -8.05 -1.58 -0.07
CA ASP A 51 -8.78 -0.39 -0.53
C ASP A 51 -10.01 -0.12 0.36
N GLU A 52 -10.52 -1.14 1.07
CA GLU A 52 -11.49 -0.97 2.17
C GLU A 52 -10.83 -0.51 3.47
N LEU A 53 -9.62 -1.02 3.77
CA LEU A 53 -8.89 -0.65 5.00
C LEU A 53 -8.35 0.77 4.96
N TYR A 54 -7.87 1.21 3.79
CA TYR A 54 -7.27 2.51 3.55
C TYR A 54 -7.67 3.04 2.15
N PRO A 55 -8.89 3.59 2.01
CA PRO A 55 -9.35 4.13 0.74
C PRO A 55 -8.53 5.35 0.36
N ILE A 56 -7.81 5.27 -0.76
CA ILE A 56 -7.14 6.42 -1.37
C ILE A 56 -8.09 7.00 -2.42
N LEU A 57 -8.54 8.23 -2.20
CA LEU A 57 -9.45 8.91 -3.13
C LEU A 57 -8.78 9.21 -4.48
N ASP A 58 -7.46 9.46 -4.48
CA ASP A 58 -6.66 9.86 -5.66
C ASP A 58 -5.49 8.89 -5.92
N ARG A 59 -5.71 7.55 -5.86
CA ARG A 59 -4.64 6.63 -6.31
C ARG A 59 -4.42 6.88 -7.80
N PRO A 60 -3.21 7.31 -8.25
CA PRO A 60 -2.95 7.50 -9.67
C PRO A 60 -3.20 6.17 -10.36
N THR A 61 -4.21 6.14 -11.22
CA THR A 61 -4.46 4.97 -12.05
C THR A 61 -3.39 4.98 -13.14
N SER A 62 -2.92 3.81 -13.59
CA SER A 62 -1.89 3.72 -14.64
C SER A 62 -2.25 4.40 -15.98
N ASN A 63 -3.42 5.04 -16.07
CA ASN A 63 -3.93 5.76 -17.22
C ASN A 63 -3.88 7.30 -17.07
N ASP A 64 -3.38 7.85 -15.97
CA ASP A 64 -3.25 9.32 -15.86
C ASP A 64 -2.07 9.81 -16.71
N PRO A 65 -2.32 10.65 -17.75
CA PRO A 65 -1.26 11.19 -18.59
C PRO A 65 -0.45 12.20 -17.78
N SER A 66 0.86 11.97 -17.72
CA SER A 66 1.85 12.90 -17.13
C SER A 66 1.93 14.22 -17.90
#